data_AF-A0A2M7XKN8-F1
#
_entry.id   AF-A0A2M7XKN8-F1
#
_cell.length_a   1.000
_cell.length_b   1.000
_cell.length_c   1.000
_cell.angle_alpha   90.00
_cell.angle_beta   90.00
_cell.angle_gamma   90.00
#
_symmetry.space_group_name_H-M   'P 1'
#
loop_
_entity.id
_entity.type
_entity.pdbx_description
1 polymer ?
#
loop_
_entity_poly.entity_id
_entity_poly.type
_entity_poly.pdbx_seq_one_letter_code
_entity_poly.pdbx_strand_id
1 'polypeptide(L)'
;MSHYTLSDVQDHVFTSKFLIKHPLISQCIDGRYNQGDNQACSIPGADGGQLKVMIAVIKKLLGKEELDHAMMTKLTHILTNVVGGVKNLAFHTDTHALHDYGIGCGHLRLAKNKPDDYGLTDAEVQFVLDFMNESIKHGSTNIILDGHHGERGVMIIDSATHSVYNKNKEGHQVFIFHKTCAENRNKIIAEKIIESLPGLQQGGLIDKDDLSEVVGMLNQTMEEHLNTTVGELAKGLPIFLIEINENGENISQIGVVA
;
A
#
# COMPACT_ATOMS: atom_id res chain seq x y z
N MET A 1 -12.91 13.02 18.44
CA MET A 1 -11.81 12.26 19.09
C MET A 1 -10.61 13.18 19.17
N SER A 2 -9.76 13.06 20.21
CA SER A 2 -8.50 13.82 20.25
C SER A 2 -7.52 13.25 19.23
N HIS A 3 -6.79 14.13 18.55
CA HIS A 3 -5.69 13.73 17.69
C HIS A 3 -4.51 13.26 18.55
N TYR A 4 -3.66 12.39 18.00
CA TYR A 4 -2.42 12.01 18.64
C TYR A 4 -1.49 13.21 18.79
N THR A 5 -0.84 13.32 19.94
CA THR A 5 0.32 14.17 20.19
C THR A 5 1.61 13.38 19.93
N LEU A 6 2.76 14.06 19.95
CA LEU A 6 4.06 13.39 19.85
C LEU A 6 4.27 12.37 20.98
N SER A 7 3.82 12.69 22.20
CA SER A 7 3.90 11.77 23.35
C SER A 7 3.05 10.52 23.13
N ASP A 8 1.84 10.66 22.59
CA ASP A 8 0.97 9.52 22.30
C ASP A 8 1.60 8.59 21.26
N VAL A 9 2.29 9.14 20.25
CA VAL A 9 3.01 8.37 19.23
C VAL A 9 4.21 7.64 19.83
N GLN A 10 4.99 8.31 20.68
CA GLN A 10 6.12 7.71 21.38
C GLN A 10 5.69 6.49 22.20
N ASP A 11 4.62 6.65 22.99
CA ASP A 11 4.05 5.56 23.78
C ASP A 11 3.49 4.44 22.89
N HIS A 12 2.82 4.79 21.78
CA HIS A 12 2.33 3.80 20.83
C HIS A 12 3.48 2.99 20.21
N VAL A 13 4.50 3.64 19.66
CA VAL A 13 5.66 2.96 19.04
C VAL A 13 6.37 2.07 20.07
N PHE A 14 6.64 2.60 21.26
CA PHE A 14 7.34 1.85 22.31
C PHE A 14 6.60 0.57 22.72
N THR A 15 5.26 0.64 22.79
CA THR A 15 4.44 -0.46 23.31
C THR A 15 3.95 -1.44 22.24
N SER A 16 4.10 -1.12 20.96
CA SER A 16 3.48 -1.86 19.86
C SER A 16 4.43 -2.19 18.69
N LYS A 17 5.72 -1.82 18.79
CA LYS A 17 6.71 -2.23 17.78
C LYS A 17 6.89 -3.74 17.75
N PHE A 18 7.10 -4.28 16.55
CA PHE A 18 7.38 -5.71 16.34
C PHE A 18 8.36 -5.93 15.19
N LEU A 19 9.07 -7.06 15.24
CA LEU A 19 10.04 -7.45 14.20
C LEU A 19 9.36 -7.86 12.90
N ILE A 20 9.90 -7.40 11.78
CA ILE A 20 9.47 -7.79 10.45
C ILE A 20 9.93 -9.22 10.17
N LYS A 21 8.98 -10.13 9.92
CA LYS A 21 9.27 -11.53 9.54
C LYS A 21 9.07 -11.80 8.04
N HIS A 22 8.08 -11.16 7.45
CA HIS A 22 7.68 -11.36 6.04
C HIS A 22 7.56 -10.00 5.35
N PRO A 23 8.67 -9.41 4.89
CA PRO A 23 8.69 -8.03 4.37
C PRO A 23 7.92 -7.86 3.05
N LEU A 24 7.52 -8.94 2.38
CA LEU A 24 6.78 -8.86 1.12
C LEU A 24 5.26 -9.09 1.28
N ILE A 25 4.83 -9.58 2.45
CA ILE A 25 3.40 -9.76 2.73
C ILE A 25 2.86 -8.42 3.21
N SER A 26 1.85 -7.93 2.51
CA SER A 26 1.30 -6.60 2.75
C SER A 26 0.01 -6.60 3.56
N GLN A 27 -0.33 -5.43 4.06
CA GLN A 27 -1.67 -5.09 4.52
C GLN A 27 -2.01 -3.67 4.08
N CYS A 28 -3.28 -3.28 4.23
CA CYS A 28 -3.68 -1.90 3.98
C CYS A 28 -3.17 -1.00 5.11
N ILE A 29 -3.06 0.30 4.84
CA ILE A 29 -2.76 1.31 5.87
C ILE A 29 -3.84 1.45 6.96
N ASP A 30 -5.02 0.86 6.74
CA ASP A 30 -6.23 0.97 7.56
C ASP A 30 -5.99 0.75 9.06
N GLY A 31 -6.54 1.59 9.94
CA GLY A 31 -6.31 1.51 11.38
C GLY A 31 -7.01 0.34 12.09
N ARG A 32 -7.93 -0.37 11.42
CA ARG A 32 -8.85 -1.31 12.07
C ARG A 32 -8.29 -2.71 12.31
N TYR A 33 -7.08 -3.05 11.86
CA TYR A 33 -6.48 -4.37 12.10
C TYR A 33 -6.33 -4.70 13.59
N ASN A 34 -6.54 -5.97 13.96
CA ASN A 34 -6.19 -6.48 15.29
C ASN A 34 -4.73 -6.94 15.31
N GLN A 35 -4.08 -6.93 16.47
CA GLN A 35 -2.65 -7.24 16.58
C GLN A 35 -2.24 -8.58 15.94
N GLY A 36 -3.10 -9.60 16.00
CA GLY A 36 -2.84 -10.91 15.38
C GLY A 36 -2.95 -10.93 13.85
N ASP A 37 -3.64 -9.95 13.26
CA ASP A 37 -3.88 -9.84 11.83
C ASP A 37 -2.85 -8.93 11.13
N ASN A 38 -2.04 -8.20 11.92
CA ASN A 38 -1.14 -7.19 11.40
C ASN A 38 0.01 -7.82 10.59
N GLN A 39 0.22 -7.29 9.39
CA GLN A 39 1.40 -7.53 8.56
C GLN A 39 2.36 -6.36 8.67
N ALA A 40 3.65 -6.63 8.51
CA ALA A 40 4.68 -5.61 8.63
C ALA A 40 4.55 -4.53 7.54
N CYS A 41 4.26 -4.92 6.30
CA CYS A 41 4.28 -4.04 5.15
C CYS A 41 2.91 -3.36 4.94
N SER A 42 2.68 -2.23 5.59
CA SER A 42 1.44 -1.47 5.42
C SER A 42 1.55 -0.51 4.25
N ILE A 43 0.79 -0.75 3.17
CA ILE A 43 0.75 0.10 1.97
C ILE A 43 -0.71 0.39 1.59
N PRO A 44 -1.02 1.53 0.92
CA PRO A 44 -2.39 1.86 0.56
C PRO A 44 -3.04 0.74 -0.25
N GLY A 45 -4.15 0.18 0.25
CA GLY A 45 -4.89 -0.89 -0.44
C GLY A 45 -4.17 -2.24 -0.56
N ALA A 46 -3.09 -2.49 0.18
CA ALA A 46 -2.33 -3.74 0.13
C ALA A 46 -1.94 -4.11 -1.31
N ASP A 47 -2.11 -5.38 -1.71
CA ASP A 47 -1.70 -5.84 -3.04
C ASP A 47 -2.60 -5.31 -4.17
N GLY A 48 -3.85 -4.97 -3.87
CA GLY A 48 -4.73 -4.31 -4.83
C GLY A 48 -4.24 -2.90 -5.15
N GLY A 49 -3.80 -2.15 -4.14
CA GLY A 49 -3.18 -0.85 -4.33
C GLY A 49 -1.80 -0.92 -4.99
N GLN A 50 -0.99 -1.93 -4.68
CA GLN A 50 0.28 -2.15 -5.40
C GLN A 50 0.07 -2.39 -6.89
N LEU A 51 -0.95 -3.18 -7.27
CA LEU A 51 -1.27 -3.42 -8.68
C LEU A 51 -1.70 -2.14 -9.39
N LYS A 52 -2.51 -1.29 -8.74
CA LYS A 52 -2.88 0.03 -9.25
C LYS A 52 -1.66 0.90 -9.53
N VAL A 53 -0.72 0.96 -8.59
CA VAL A 53 0.54 1.71 -8.76
C VAL A 53 1.32 1.19 -9.96
N MET A 54 1.44 -0.13 -10.12
CA MET A 54 2.10 -0.74 -11.27
C MET A 54 1.43 -0.37 -12.60
N ILE A 55 0.10 -0.42 -12.67
CA ILE A 55 -0.66 -0.04 -13.88
C ILE A 55 -0.41 1.43 -14.22
N ALA A 56 -0.58 2.35 -13.26
CA ALA A 56 -0.39 3.78 -13.47
C ALA A 56 1.03 4.12 -13.95
N VAL A 57 2.06 3.49 -13.37
CA VAL A 57 3.46 3.69 -13.78
C VAL A 57 3.71 3.18 -15.19
N ILE A 58 3.26 1.95 -15.51
CA ILE A 58 3.49 1.35 -16.84
C ILE A 58 2.73 2.12 -17.91
N LYS A 59 1.54 2.60 -17.60
CA LYS A 59 0.77 3.48 -18.47
C LYS A 59 1.51 4.77 -18.80
N LYS A 60 2.05 5.44 -17.77
CA LYS A 60 2.85 6.66 -17.90
C LYS A 60 4.13 6.43 -18.71
N LEU A 61 4.87 5.35 -18.44
CA LEU A 61 6.08 4.97 -19.18
C LEU A 61 5.81 4.73 -20.67
N LEU A 62 4.67 4.12 -20.99
CA LEU A 62 4.29 3.83 -22.37
C LEU A 62 3.60 5.01 -23.07
N GLY A 63 3.33 6.11 -22.38
CA GLY A 63 2.55 7.24 -22.91
C GLY A 63 1.16 6.82 -23.39
N LYS A 64 0.53 5.86 -22.69
CA LYS A 64 -0.82 5.37 -23.03
C LYS A 64 -1.88 6.02 -22.14
N GLU A 65 -3.10 6.14 -22.66
CA GLU A 65 -4.27 6.55 -21.88
C GLU A 65 -4.88 5.38 -21.08
N GLU A 66 -4.68 4.15 -21.56
CA GLU A 66 -5.11 2.91 -20.93
C GLU A 66 -4.19 1.74 -21.32
N LEU A 67 -3.95 0.82 -20.39
CA LEU A 67 -3.28 -0.45 -20.68
C LEU A 67 -4.23 -1.51 -21.23
N ASP A 68 -3.77 -2.27 -22.21
CA ASP A 68 -4.51 -3.43 -22.68
C ASP A 68 -4.54 -4.56 -21.62
N HIS A 69 -5.56 -5.41 -21.72
CA HIS A 69 -5.79 -6.52 -20.79
C HIS A 69 -4.59 -7.48 -20.69
N ALA A 70 -3.86 -7.71 -21.79
CA ALA A 70 -2.70 -8.58 -21.80
C ALA A 70 -1.55 -8.01 -20.96
N MET A 71 -1.33 -6.69 -21.02
CA MET A 71 -0.36 -6.00 -20.18
C MET A 71 -0.75 -6.07 -18.69
N MET A 72 -2.00 -5.75 -18.36
CA MET A 72 -2.48 -5.81 -16.97
C MET A 72 -2.36 -7.24 -16.40
N THR A 73 -2.63 -8.26 -17.21
CA THR A 73 -2.45 -9.68 -16.83
C THR A 73 -0.99 -10.04 -16.58
N LYS A 74 -0.03 -9.44 -17.30
CA LYS A 74 1.40 -9.62 -16.98
C LYS A 74 1.76 -8.98 -15.64
N LEU A 75 1.18 -7.82 -15.33
CA LEU A 75 1.42 -7.13 -14.06
C LEU A 75 0.86 -7.94 -12.87
N THR A 76 -0.30 -8.57 -13.00
CA THR A 76 -0.82 -9.48 -11.95
C THR A 76 0.11 -10.67 -11.72
N HIS A 77 0.65 -11.27 -12.78
CA HIS A 77 1.64 -12.35 -12.66
C HIS A 77 2.93 -11.89 -11.98
N ILE A 78 3.45 -10.71 -12.33
CA ILE A 78 4.64 -10.14 -11.68
C ILE A 78 4.36 -9.96 -10.18
N LEU A 79 3.27 -9.29 -9.82
CA LEU A 79 2.92 -9.05 -8.42
C LEU A 79 2.76 -10.35 -7.64
N THR A 80 2.02 -11.31 -8.21
CA THR A 80 1.78 -12.63 -7.61
C THR A 80 3.09 -13.37 -7.38
N ASN A 81 4.02 -13.33 -8.32
CA ASN A 81 5.34 -13.95 -8.17
C ASN A 81 6.20 -13.26 -7.11
N VAL A 82 6.17 -11.93 -7.05
CA VAL A 82 6.92 -11.14 -6.05
C VAL A 82 6.49 -11.50 -4.63
N VAL A 83 5.18 -11.68 -4.38
CA VAL A 83 4.70 -12.08 -3.04
C VAL A 83 4.87 -13.57 -2.75
N GLY A 84 5.34 -14.38 -3.71
CA GLY A 84 5.53 -15.81 -3.54
C GLY A 84 4.26 -16.65 -3.77
N GLY A 85 3.32 -16.16 -4.58
CA GLY A 85 2.14 -16.88 -5.03
C GLY A 85 0.82 -16.34 -4.48
N VAL A 86 -0.30 -16.81 -5.05
CA VAL A 86 -1.65 -16.30 -4.78
C VAL A 86 -2.02 -16.33 -3.29
N LYS A 87 -1.58 -17.35 -2.55
CA LYS A 87 -1.88 -17.48 -1.11
C LYS A 87 -1.28 -16.37 -0.25
N ASN A 88 -0.21 -15.73 -0.73
CA ASN A 88 0.45 -14.63 -0.05
C ASN A 88 -0.06 -13.26 -0.51
N LEU A 89 -0.95 -13.22 -1.51
CA LEU A 89 -1.67 -11.99 -1.81
C LEU A 89 -2.57 -11.65 -0.62
N ALA A 90 -2.59 -10.37 -0.25
CA ALA A 90 -3.28 -9.85 0.91
C ALA A 90 -4.20 -8.71 0.53
N PHE A 91 -5.45 -8.86 0.96
CA PHE A 91 -6.53 -7.90 0.76
C PHE A 91 -7.32 -7.75 2.06
N HIS A 92 -8.19 -6.75 2.08
CA HIS A 92 -9.20 -6.66 3.11
C HIS A 92 -10.52 -6.12 2.54
N THR A 93 -11.60 -6.44 3.23
CA THR A 93 -12.89 -5.76 3.14
C THR A 93 -13.32 -5.35 4.56
N ASP A 94 -14.55 -4.87 4.71
CA ASP A 94 -15.13 -4.64 6.02
C ASP A 94 -16.54 -5.24 6.14
N THR A 95 -17.07 -5.22 7.37
CA THR A 95 -18.39 -5.76 7.69
C THR A 95 -19.55 -5.03 6.98
N HIS A 96 -19.32 -3.85 6.39
CA HIS A 96 -20.31 -3.10 5.64
C HIS A 96 -20.31 -3.45 4.13
N ALA A 97 -19.25 -4.11 3.64
CA ALA A 97 -19.04 -4.44 2.23
C ALA A 97 -18.72 -5.93 2.00
N LEU A 98 -19.37 -6.83 2.76
CA LEU A 98 -19.13 -8.28 2.70
C LEU A 98 -19.38 -8.93 1.33
N HIS A 99 -20.17 -8.29 0.47
CA HIS A 99 -20.54 -8.80 -0.85
C HIS A 99 -19.84 -8.10 -2.02
N ASP A 100 -19.03 -7.07 -1.75
CA ASP A 100 -18.29 -6.33 -2.77
C ASP A 100 -16.84 -6.16 -2.30
N TYR A 101 -16.04 -7.23 -2.48
CA TYR A 101 -14.66 -7.26 -2.00
C TYR A 101 -13.85 -6.14 -2.65
N GLY A 102 -13.08 -5.43 -1.83
CA GLY A 102 -12.36 -4.22 -2.24
C GLY A 102 -13.11 -2.91 -1.91
N ILE A 103 -14.44 -2.90 -1.79
CA ILE A 103 -15.18 -1.66 -1.43
C ILE A 103 -15.08 -1.32 0.05
N GLY A 104 -14.89 -2.32 0.91
CA GLY A 104 -14.57 -2.11 2.33
C GLY A 104 -13.19 -1.48 2.56
N CYS A 105 -12.34 -1.47 1.54
CA CYS A 105 -11.07 -0.75 1.55
C CYS A 105 -11.27 0.69 1.07
N GLY A 106 -11.06 1.67 1.95
CA GLY A 106 -11.20 3.09 1.60
C GLY A 106 -10.35 3.50 0.38
N HIS A 107 -9.13 2.96 0.26
CA HIS A 107 -8.22 3.22 -0.85
C HIS A 107 -8.75 2.75 -2.22
N LEU A 108 -9.34 1.55 -2.27
CA LEU A 108 -9.87 0.98 -3.51
C LEU A 108 -11.24 1.56 -3.84
N ARG A 109 -12.08 1.81 -2.84
CA ARG A 109 -13.35 2.53 -3.00
C ARG A 109 -13.14 3.93 -3.59
N LEU A 110 -12.18 4.69 -3.08
CA LEU A 110 -11.86 6.01 -3.62
C LEU A 110 -11.41 5.93 -5.07
N ALA A 111 -10.55 4.96 -5.41
CA ALA A 111 -10.14 4.74 -6.79
C ALA A 111 -11.29 4.36 -7.73
N LYS A 112 -12.25 3.55 -7.26
CA LYS A 112 -13.47 3.24 -8.03
C LYS A 112 -14.33 4.48 -8.28
N ASN A 113 -14.35 5.43 -7.33
CA ASN A 113 -15.17 6.63 -7.43
C ASN A 113 -14.48 7.77 -8.19
N LYS A 114 -13.14 7.83 -8.16
CA LYS A 114 -12.31 8.88 -8.73
C LYS A 114 -11.03 8.27 -9.34
N PRO A 115 -11.13 7.48 -10.43
CA PRO A 115 -9.99 6.74 -10.98
C PRO A 115 -8.87 7.67 -11.47
N ASP A 116 -9.24 8.85 -12.00
CA ASP A 116 -8.30 9.86 -12.50
C ASP A 116 -7.35 10.38 -11.40
N ASP A 117 -7.82 10.51 -10.16
CA ASP A 117 -7.01 10.93 -9.00
C ASP A 117 -5.90 9.91 -8.66
N TYR A 118 -6.00 8.69 -9.21
CA TYR A 118 -5.02 7.61 -9.09
C TYR A 118 -4.29 7.35 -10.42
N GLY A 119 -4.51 8.16 -11.45
CA GLY A 119 -3.91 7.98 -12.77
C GLY A 119 -4.40 6.73 -13.49
N LEU A 120 -5.64 6.31 -13.27
CA LEU A 120 -6.24 5.09 -13.82
C LEU A 120 -7.53 5.41 -14.58
N THR A 121 -7.97 4.50 -15.44
CA THR A 121 -9.34 4.53 -16.00
C THR A 121 -10.29 3.67 -15.16
N ASP A 122 -11.61 3.82 -15.37
CA ASP A 122 -12.62 2.95 -14.76
C ASP A 122 -12.36 1.46 -15.06
N ALA A 123 -11.95 1.15 -16.30
CA ALA A 123 -11.68 -0.21 -16.74
C ALA A 123 -10.45 -0.81 -16.02
N GLU A 124 -9.40 -0.02 -15.81
CA GLU A 124 -8.20 -0.43 -15.08
C GLU A 124 -8.51 -0.67 -13.60
N VAL A 125 -9.33 0.18 -12.97
CA VAL A 125 -9.76 -0.03 -11.58
C VAL A 125 -10.64 -1.28 -11.47
N GLN A 126 -11.58 -1.48 -12.40
CA GLN A 126 -12.43 -2.67 -12.41
C GLN A 126 -11.59 -3.94 -12.59
N PHE A 127 -10.56 -3.92 -13.46
CA PHE A 127 -9.63 -5.04 -13.61
C PHE A 127 -8.94 -5.40 -12.29
N VAL A 128 -8.50 -4.40 -11.50
CA VAL A 128 -7.89 -4.65 -10.18
C VAL A 128 -8.89 -5.32 -9.24
N LEU A 129 -10.13 -4.84 -9.18
CA LEU A 129 -11.16 -5.43 -8.33
C LEU A 129 -11.49 -6.88 -8.74
N ASP A 130 -11.55 -7.15 -10.05
CA ASP A 130 -11.78 -8.49 -10.57
C ASP A 130 -10.61 -9.43 -10.23
N PHE A 131 -9.37 -8.96 -10.37
CA PHE A 131 -8.18 -9.70 -9.94
C PHE A 131 -8.21 -10.05 -8.45
N MET A 132 -8.59 -9.11 -7.60
CA MET A 132 -8.73 -9.34 -6.16
C MET A 132 -9.79 -10.41 -5.87
N ASN A 133 -10.99 -10.24 -6.43
CA ASN A 133 -12.10 -11.17 -6.28
C ASN A 133 -11.71 -12.58 -6.70
N GLU A 134 -11.00 -12.72 -7.82
CA GLU A 134 -10.57 -14.01 -8.31
C GLU A 134 -9.45 -14.62 -7.46
N SER A 135 -8.51 -13.81 -6.99
CA SER A 135 -7.43 -14.25 -6.09
C SER A 135 -7.98 -14.78 -4.77
N ILE A 136 -9.03 -14.16 -4.23
CA ILE A 136 -9.70 -14.59 -2.99
C ILE A 136 -10.33 -15.97 -3.18
N LYS A 137 -11.00 -16.22 -4.31
CA LYS A 137 -11.52 -17.56 -4.64
C LYS A 137 -10.42 -18.61 -4.74
N HIS A 138 -9.20 -18.20 -5.09
CA HIS A 138 -8.01 -19.04 -5.18
C HIS A 138 -7.16 -19.08 -3.90
N GLY A 139 -7.67 -18.55 -2.79
CA GLY A 139 -7.08 -18.71 -1.46
C GLY A 139 -6.08 -17.64 -1.07
N SER A 140 -6.10 -16.46 -1.69
CA SER A 140 -5.43 -15.28 -1.14
C SER A 140 -6.02 -14.89 0.21
N THR A 141 -5.25 -14.17 1.03
CA THR A 141 -5.72 -13.65 2.31
C THR A 141 -6.70 -12.51 2.09
N ASN A 142 -7.88 -12.59 2.73
CA ASN A 142 -8.84 -11.49 2.81
C ASN A 142 -9.30 -11.32 4.25
N ILE A 143 -8.87 -10.23 4.89
CA ILE A 143 -9.25 -9.89 6.25
C ILE A 143 -10.56 -9.10 6.21
N ILE A 144 -11.53 -9.46 7.05
CA ILE A 144 -12.77 -8.69 7.23
C ILE A 144 -12.55 -7.78 8.44
N LEU A 145 -12.35 -6.50 8.20
CA LEU A 145 -12.22 -5.50 9.26
C LEU A 145 -13.59 -5.15 9.83
N ASP A 146 -13.65 -4.95 11.14
CA ASP A 146 -14.87 -4.57 11.85
C ASP A 146 -14.69 -3.25 12.60
N GLY A 147 -15.83 -2.63 12.91
CA GLY A 147 -15.91 -1.36 13.62
C GLY A 147 -15.74 -0.14 12.72
N HIS A 148 -15.86 1.02 13.36
CA HIS A 148 -15.70 2.31 12.69
C HIS A 148 -14.24 2.73 12.64
N HIS A 149 -13.93 3.52 11.61
CA HIS A 149 -12.71 4.30 11.54
C HIS A 149 -12.63 5.24 12.75
N GLY A 150 -11.49 5.21 13.43
CA GLY A 150 -11.19 6.00 14.61
C GLY A 150 -9.74 6.43 14.65
N GLU A 151 -9.11 6.53 13.47
CA GLU A 151 -7.70 6.89 13.31
C GLU A 151 -7.43 8.28 13.89
N ARG A 152 -6.33 8.41 14.63
CA ARG A 152 -5.95 9.65 15.34
C ARG A 152 -4.70 10.32 14.80
N GLY A 153 -4.09 9.72 13.79
CA GLY A 153 -2.87 10.18 13.13
C GLY A 153 -2.49 9.27 11.97
N VAL A 154 -1.58 9.76 11.15
CA VAL A 154 -0.89 8.98 10.11
C VAL A 154 0.55 8.78 10.56
N MET A 155 1.00 7.53 10.56
CA MET A 155 2.37 7.14 10.91
C MET A 155 3.09 6.65 9.66
N ILE A 156 4.21 7.29 9.32
CA ILE A 156 5.13 6.86 8.28
C ILE A 156 6.29 6.17 8.96
N ILE A 157 6.44 4.87 8.74
CA ILE A 157 7.49 4.04 9.33
C ILE A 157 8.67 3.97 8.37
N ASP A 158 9.84 4.39 8.85
CA ASP A 158 11.12 4.21 8.17
C ASP A 158 11.99 3.25 9.01
N SER A 159 11.94 1.96 8.65
CA SER A 159 12.72 0.93 9.32
C SER A 159 12.88 -0.33 8.48
N ALA A 160 14.11 -0.82 8.34
CA ALA A 160 14.35 -2.12 7.71
C ALA A 160 13.97 -3.33 8.59
N THR A 161 13.75 -3.12 9.90
CA THR A 161 13.71 -4.22 10.88
C THR A 161 12.41 -4.30 11.68
N HIS A 162 11.72 -3.17 11.84
CA HIS A 162 10.54 -3.08 12.69
C HIS A 162 9.34 -2.46 11.97
N SER A 163 8.16 -2.86 12.42
CA SER A 163 6.89 -2.19 12.16
C SER A 163 6.17 -1.93 13.48
N VAL A 164 5.00 -1.31 13.43
CA VAL A 164 4.20 -0.87 14.57
C VAL A 164 2.76 -1.37 14.34
N TYR A 165 2.06 -1.81 15.39
CA TYR A 165 0.67 -2.23 15.22
C TYR A 165 -0.25 -1.03 14.93
N ASN A 166 -1.27 -1.24 14.10
CA ASN A 166 -2.24 -0.18 13.74
C ASN A 166 -3.10 0.29 14.92
N LYS A 167 -3.15 -0.49 16.02
CA LYS A 167 -3.84 -0.16 17.27
C LYS A 167 -2.89 -0.23 18.45
N ASN A 168 -3.00 0.78 19.33
CA ASN A 168 -2.32 0.75 20.62
C ASN A 168 -3.07 -0.17 21.61
N LYS A 169 -2.55 -0.31 22.83
CA LYS A 169 -3.15 -1.18 23.87
C LYS A 169 -4.54 -0.74 24.30
N GLU A 170 -4.85 0.54 24.17
CA GLU A 170 -6.14 1.15 24.45
C GLU A 170 -7.12 1.06 23.26
N GLY A 171 -6.69 0.49 22.13
CA GLY A 171 -7.49 0.30 20.93
C GLY A 171 -7.59 1.54 20.03
N HIS A 172 -6.79 2.58 20.30
CA HIS A 172 -6.70 3.75 19.43
C HIS A 172 -6.03 3.40 18.11
N GLN A 173 -6.69 3.76 17.01
CA GLN A 173 -6.29 3.43 15.66
C GLN A 173 -5.36 4.52 15.08
N VAL A 174 -4.47 4.14 14.18
CA VAL A 174 -3.70 5.05 13.32
C VAL A 174 -3.58 4.47 11.92
N PHE A 175 -3.49 5.34 10.91
CA PHE A 175 -3.06 4.90 9.59
C PHE A 175 -1.56 4.63 9.62
N ILE A 176 -1.11 3.50 9.07
CA ILE A 176 0.33 3.17 8.99
C ILE A 176 0.74 3.03 7.53
N PHE A 177 1.70 3.83 7.09
CA PHE A 177 2.42 3.61 5.84
C PHE A 177 3.85 3.18 6.17
N HIS A 178 4.23 1.99 5.73
CA HIS A 178 5.58 1.47 5.94
C HIS A 178 6.45 1.77 4.72
N LYS A 179 7.17 2.90 4.77
CA LYS A 179 7.92 3.47 3.67
C LYS A 179 9.04 2.55 3.19
N THR A 180 9.94 2.14 4.10
CA THR A 180 11.08 1.28 3.75
C THR A 180 10.62 -0.04 3.15
N CYS A 181 9.50 -0.59 3.65
CA CYS A 181 8.93 -1.80 3.09
C CYS A 181 8.41 -1.60 1.66
N ALA A 182 7.64 -0.53 1.42
CA ALA A 182 7.13 -0.19 0.10
C ALA A 182 8.27 0.02 -0.91
N GLU A 183 9.32 0.76 -0.53
CA GLU A 183 10.47 1.03 -1.40
C GLU A 183 11.24 -0.25 -1.74
N ASN A 184 11.52 -1.11 -0.75
CA ASN A 184 12.20 -2.38 -0.99
C ASN A 184 11.37 -3.30 -1.89
N ARG A 185 10.06 -3.32 -1.71
CA ARG A 185 9.14 -4.09 -2.53
C ARG A 185 9.10 -3.56 -3.97
N ASN A 186 9.01 -2.23 -4.13
CA ASN A 186 9.03 -1.58 -5.44
C ASN A 186 10.32 -1.84 -6.21
N LYS A 187 11.47 -1.94 -5.51
CA LYS A 187 12.73 -2.36 -6.13
C LYS A 187 12.63 -3.74 -6.78
N ILE A 188 12.11 -4.73 -6.06
CA ILE A 188 11.94 -6.10 -6.58
C ILE A 188 10.91 -6.13 -7.72
N ILE A 189 9.83 -5.35 -7.60
CA ILE A 189 8.84 -5.22 -8.67
C ILE A 189 9.45 -4.62 -9.94
N ALA A 190 10.26 -3.56 -9.81
CA ALA A 190 10.93 -2.93 -10.94
C ALA A 190 11.86 -3.90 -11.68
N GLU A 191 12.65 -4.68 -10.93
CA GLU A 191 13.49 -5.75 -11.50
C GLU A 191 12.64 -6.73 -12.33
N LYS A 192 11.51 -7.20 -11.78
CA LYS A 192 10.62 -8.15 -12.48
C LYS A 192 9.89 -7.54 -13.67
N ILE A 193 9.53 -6.26 -13.60
CA ILE A 193 8.95 -5.51 -14.73
C ILE A 193 9.93 -5.48 -15.89
N ILE A 194 11.18 -5.11 -15.63
CA ILE A 194 12.22 -4.96 -16.67
C ILE A 194 12.57 -6.33 -17.28
N GLU A 195 12.65 -7.38 -16.47
CA GLU A 195 12.84 -8.76 -16.96
C GLU A 195 11.67 -9.25 -17.84
N SER A 196 10.43 -8.93 -17.46
CA SER A 196 9.22 -9.53 -18.07
C SER A 196 8.65 -8.73 -19.23
N LEU A 197 9.02 -7.45 -19.37
CA LEU A 197 8.49 -6.53 -20.38
C LEU A 197 9.61 -5.97 -21.28
N PRO A 198 10.23 -6.80 -22.14
CA PRO A 198 11.36 -6.39 -22.98
C PRO A 198 11.01 -5.27 -23.99
N GLY A 199 9.72 -5.06 -24.28
CA GLY A 199 9.26 -3.95 -25.12
C GLY A 199 9.59 -2.56 -24.53
N LEU A 200 9.68 -2.45 -23.19
CA LEU A 200 10.12 -1.23 -22.52
C LEU A 200 11.61 -0.93 -22.81
N GLN A 201 12.43 -1.98 -22.88
CA GLN A 201 13.86 -1.86 -23.19
C GLN A 201 14.10 -1.60 -24.68
N GLN A 202 13.38 -2.30 -25.56
CA GLN A 202 13.56 -2.18 -27.02
C GLN A 202 13.14 -0.82 -27.57
N GLY A 203 12.18 -0.15 -26.92
CA GLY A 203 11.78 1.22 -27.26
C GLY A 203 12.77 2.30 -26.80
N GLY A 204 13.82 1.93 -26.06
CA GLY A 204 14.73 2.89 -25.42
C GLY A 204 14.05 3.71 -24.32
N LEU A 205 12.90 3.27 -23.82
CA LEU A 205 12.14 3.97 -22.79
C LEU A 205 12.79 3.83 -21.42
N ILE A 206 13.48 2.72 -21.17
CA ILE A 206 14.18 2.43 -19.92
C ILE A 206 15.55 1.83 -20.26
N ASP A 207 16.60 2.34 -19.62
CA ASP A 207 17.89 1.69 -19.63
C ASP A 207 17.84 0.40 -18.80
N LYS A 208 18.19 -0.71 -19.43
CA LYS A 208 18.17 -2.06 -18.85
C LYS A 208 19.13 -2.21 -17.66
N ASP A 209 20.16 -1.37 -17.60
CA ASP A 209 21.12 -1.35 -16.50
C ASP A 209 20.75 -0.31 -15.42
N ASP A 210 19.70 0.50 -15.63
CA ASP A 210 19.24 1.52 -14.68
C ASP A 210 17.78 1.29 -14.23
N LEU A 211 17.64 0.64 -13.08
CA LEU A 211 16.35 0.43 -12.42
C LEU A 211 15.81 1.72 -11.77
N SER A 212 16.65 2.76 -11.59
CA SER A 212 16.34 3.88 -10.70
C SER A 212 15.13 4.68 -11.16
N GLU A 213 14.91 4.78 -12.47
CA GLU A 213 13.74 5.46 -13.03
C GLU A 213 12.44 4.75 -12.67
N VAL A 214 12.36 3.43 -12.92
CA VAL A 214 11.15 2.64 -12.61
C VAL A 214 10.89 2.60 -11.11
N VAL A 215 11.94 2.42 -10.30
CA VAL A 215 11.81 2.46 -8.83
C VAL A 215 11.33 3.83 -8.35
N GLY A 216 11.92 4.91 -8.88
CA GLY A 216 11.50 6.28 -8.56
C GLY A 216 10.03 6.52 -8.90
N MET A 217 9.58 6.09 -10.08
CA MET A 217 8.18 6.23 -10.50
C MET A 217 7.21 5.41 -9.63
N LEU A 218 7.57 4.18 -9.25
CA LEU A 218 6.76 3.35 -8.36
C LEU A 218 6.64 3.98 -6.96
N ASN A 219 7.75 4.47 -6.40
CA ASN A 219 7.76 5.11 -5.09
C ASN A 219 6.94 6.41 -5.11
N GLN A 220 7.18 7.27 -6.10
CA GLN A 220 6.43 8.52 -6.27
C GLN A 220 4.93 8.25 -6.43
N THR A 221 4.54 7.31 -7.30
CA THR A 221 3.13 7.00 -7.54
C THR A 221 2.46 6.40 -6.28
N MET A 222 3.19 5.59 -5.50
CA MET A 222 2.69 5.07 -4.22
C MET A 222 2.44 6.20 -3.20
N GLU A 223 3.36 7.18 -3.11
CA GLU A 223 3.20 8.34 -2.23
C GLU A 223 2.05 9.25 -2.69
N GLU A 224 1.89 9.48 -4.00
CA GLU A 224 0.76 10.19 -4.57
C GLU A 224 -0.57 9.49 -4.21
N HIS A 225 -0.62 8.17 -4.40
CA HIS A 225 -1.77 7.33 -4.05
C HIS A 225 -2.08 7.35 -2.54
N LEU A 226 -1.05 7.34 -1.69
CA LEU A 226 -1.18 7.53 -0.25
C LEU A 226 -1.81 8.88 0.05
N ASN A 227 -1.23 9.96 -0.48
CA ASN A 227 -1.66 11.35 -0.24
C ASN A 227 -3.10 11.59 -0.68
N THR A 228 -3.49 11.12 -1.87
CA THR A 228 -4.90 11.15 -2.34
C THR A 228 -5.82 10.44 -1.34
N THR A 229 -5.40 9.28 -0.84
CA THR A 229 -6.22 8.47 0.07
C THR A 229 -6.36 9.11 1.44
N VAL A 230 -5.26 9.54 2.06
CA VAL A 230 -5.31 10.17 3.38
C VAL A 230 -5.94 11.55 3.32
N GLY A 231 -5.79 12.31 2.23
CA GLY A 231 -6.47 13.60 2.04
C GLY A 231 -8.00 13.50 2.12
N GLU A 232 -8.57 12.38 1.67
CA GLU A 232 -10.00 12.12 1.75
C GLU A 232 -10.42 11.47 3.09
N LEU A 233 -9.59 10.59 3.66
CA LEU A 233 -9.97 9.76 4.82
C LEU A 233 -9.50 10.30 6.17
N ALA A 234 -8.47 11.16 6.19
CA ALA A 234 -7.71 11.52 7.38
C ALA A 234 -7.52 13.04 7.52
N LYS A 235 -8.37 13.85 6.87
CA LYS A 235 -8.24 15.31 6.85
C LYS A 235 -8.11 15.90 8.26
N GLY A 236 -7.09 16.73 8.45
CA GLY A 236 -6.78 17.38 9.74
C GLY A 236 -6.05 16.49 10.75
N LEU A 237 -5.78 15.22 10.44
CA LEU A 237 -4.97 14.36 11.30
C LEU A 237 -3.48 14.70 11.19
N PRO A 238 -2.73 14.65 12.30
CA PRO A 238 -1.27 14.86 12.28
C PRO A 238 -0.55 13.71 11.58
N ILE A 239 0.55 14.03 10.92
CA ILE A 239 1.44 13.09 10.23
C ILE A 239 2.75 13.00 11.01
N PHE A 240 3.16 11.78 11.34
CA PHE A 240 4.39 11.49 12.07
C PHE A 240 5.33 10.63 11.25
N LEU A 241 6.62 10.96 11.28
CA LEU A 241 7.69 10.11 10.78
C LEU A 241 8.32 9.37 11.96
N ILE A 242 8.45 8.06 11.84
CA ILE A 242 9.01 7.15 12.84
C ILE A 242 10.19 6.41 12.21
N GLU A 243 11.40 6.83 12.57
CA GLU A 243 12.64 6.21 12.12
C GLU A 243 13.10 5.20 13.19
N ILE A 244 13.27 3.93 12.83
CA ILE A 244 13.73 2.89 13.76
C ILE A 244 14.97 2.20 13.19
N ASN A 245 16.11 2.39 13.86
CA ASN A 245 17.41 1.84 13.48
C ASN A 245 18.15 1.25 14.70
N GLU A 246 19.40 0.84 14.51
CA GLU A 246 20.23 0.23 15.56
C GLU A 246 20.53 1.16 16.75
N ASN A 247 20.44 2.47 16.55
CA ASN A 247 20.69 3.50 17.58
C ASN A 247 19.42 3.90 18.35
N GLY A 248 18.25 3.33 18.01
CA GLY A 248 16.97 3.59 18.66
C GLY A 248 15.90 4.13 17.73
N GLU A 249 14.89 4.78 18.32
CA GLU A 249 13.79 5.42 17.59
C GLU A 249 13.93 6.95 17.57
N ASN A 250 13.74 7.56 16.40
CA ASN A 250 13.52 8.99 16.26
C ASN A 250 12.08 9.24 15.76
N ILE A 251 11.33 10.08 16.46
CA ILE A 251 9.92 10.33 16.17
C ILE A 251 9.73 11.84 16.03
N SER A 252 9.15 12.26 14.91
CA SER A 252 8.87 13.66 14.62
C SER A 252 7.49 13.84 14.01
N GLN A 253 6.83 14.95 14.33
CA GLN A 253 5.63 15.38 13.61
C GLN A 253 6.07 16.20 12.39
N ILE A 254 5.70 15.74 11.20
CA ILE A 254 6.17 16.31 9.93
C ILE A 254 5.08 17.10 9.19
N GLY A 255 3.84 17.04 9.67
CA GLY A 255 2.75 17.81 9.07
C GLY A 255 1.38 17.47 9.62
N VAL A 256 0.37 17.87 8.86
CA VAL A 256 -1.05 17.58 9.04
C VAL A 256 -1.62 17.28 7.66
N VAL A 257 -2.51 16.30 7.56
CA VAL A 257 -3.21 15.99 6.32
C VAL A 257 -4.09 17.17 5.91
N ALA A 258 -3.89 17.66 4.69
CA ALA A 258 -4.56 18.83 4.12
C ALA A 258 -6.07 18.62 3.86
#